data_AF-A0A8X6RC97-F1
#
_entry.id   AF-A0A8X6RC97-F1
#
_cell.length_a   1.000
_cell.length_b   1.000
_cell.length_c   1.000
_cell.angle_alpha   90.00
_cell.angle_beta   90.00
_cell.angle_gamma   90.00
#
_symmetry.space_group_name_H-M   'P 1'
#
loop_
_entity.id
_entity.type
_entity.pdbx_description
1 polymer ?
#
loop_
_entity_poly.entity_id
_entity_poly.type
_entity_poly.pdbx_seq_one_letter_code
_entity_poly.pdbx_strand_id
1 'polypeptide(L)'
;MFQLDTRIVEVENVGRLPYLKQLHSLVNFAAKKSNRSWPAVNSRSIAQGLKIDHKTVLRHLRKVEFKKKLHVWVPHQLTPKHMMHRIFICEALAKRNEVDPFLKCMVTGDKKWVTYYNIVRKRSWSKCGEAAQTVAKLGLTVRKVLLCIWWDWKGIIY
;
A
#
# COMPACT_ATOMS: atom_id res chain seq x y z
N MET A 1 62.59 1.73 -9.83
CA MET A 1 61.70 1.80 -10.99
C MET A 1 60.76 0.61 -10.92
N PHE A 2 59.54 0.79 -10.40
CA PHE A 2 58.48 -0.22 -10.44
C PHE A 2 57.21 0.47 -10.93
N GLN A 3 56.90 0.28 -12.22
CA GLN A 3 55.63 0.66 -12.82
C GLN A 3 54.60 -0.41 -12.46
N LEU A 4 53.50 -0.01 -11.81
CA LEU A 4 52.32 -0.85 -11.65
C LEU A 4 51.48 -0.74 -12.94
N ASP A 5 51.26 -1.88 -13.60
CA ASP A 5 50.54 -2.01 -14.87
C ASP A 5 49.02 -1.85 -14.65
N THR A 6 48.44 -0.88 -15.35
CA THR A 6 47.06 -0.39 -15.23
C THR A 6 46.02 -1.28 -15.92
N ARG A 7 46.24 -2.60 -16.02
CA ARG A 7 45.44 -3.49 -16.90
C ARG A 7 44.56 -4.54 -16.21
N ILE A 8 44.13 -4.30 -14.96
CA ILE A 8 43.23 -5.24 -14.25
C ILE A 8 41.78 -4.72 -14.11
N VAL A 9 41.47 -3.49 -14.55
CA VAL A 9 40.13 -2.90 -14.29
C VAL A 9 39.10 -3.11 -15.42
N GLU A 10 39.47 -3.67 -16.58
CA GLU A 10 38.54 -3.71 -17.73
C GLU A 10 37.68 -4.99 -17.87
N VAL A 11 37.96 -6.07 -17.14
CA VAL A 11 37.27 -7.36 -17.39
C VAL A 11 35.99 -7.56 -16.55
N GLU A 12 35.77 -6.80 -15.48
CA GLU A 12 34.58 -6.99 -14.60
C GLU A 12 33.30 -6.21 -15.01
N ASN A 13 33.36 -5.40 -16.07
CA ASN A 13 32.23 -4.53 -16.47
C ASN A 13 31.39 -5.03 -17.65
N VAL A 14 31.84 -6.04 -18.40
CA VAL A 14 31.17 -6.46 -19.64
C VAL A 14 29.85 -7.23 -19.38
N GLY A 15 29.75 -7.98 -18.28
CA GLY A 15 28.55 -8.74 -17.91
C GLY A 15 27.43 -7.96 -17.21
N ARG A 16 27.70 -6.72 -16.75
CA ARG A 16 26.75 -5.89 -15.98
C ARG A 16 25.89 -4.96 -16.84
N LEU A 17 26.36 -4.62 -18.04
CA LEU A 17 25.69 -3.73 -18.99
C LEU A 17 24.31 -4.24 -19.48
N PRO A 18 24.10 -5.52 -19.83
CA PRO A 18 22.78 -5.99 -20.24
C PRO A 18 21.77 -6.00 -19.08
N TYR A 19 22.25 -6.29 -17.87
CA TYR A 19 21.44 -6.30 -16.65
C TYR A 19 20.96 -4.89 -16.25
N LEU A 20 21.84 -3.90 -16.35
CA LEU A 20 21.50 -2.48 -16.09
C LEU A 20 20.52 -1.93 -17.13
N LYS A 21 20.67 -2.29 -18.42
CA LYS A 21 19.73 -1.92 -19.48
C LYS A 21 18.33 -2.52 -19.25
N GLN A 22 18.27 -3.79 -18.83
CA GLN A 22 17.02 -4.46 -18.46
C GLN A 22 16.37 -3.83 -17.23
N LEU A 23 17.14 -3.49 -16.21
CA LEU A 23 16.66 -2.77 -15.02
C LEU A 23 16.11 -1.39 -15.38
N HIS A 24 16.83 -0.62 -16.20
CA HIS A 24 16.40 0.71 -16.62
C HIS A 24 15.11 0.62 -17.47
N SER A 25 15.01 -0.37 -18.36
CA SER A 25 13.79 -0.67 -19.12
C SER A 25 12.63 -1.09 -18.22
N LEU A 26 12.87 -1.95 -17.22
CA LEU A 26 11.88 -2.35 -16.21
C LEU A 26 11.37 -1.17 -15.38
N VAL A 27 12.27 -0.32 -14.91
CA VAL A 27 11.95 0.90 -14.14
C VAL A 27 11.17 1.88 -15.00
N ASN A 28 11.60 2.13 -16.25
CA ASN A 28 10.89 3.01 -17.18
C ASN A 28 9.55 2.44 -17.62
N PHE A 29 9.42 1.13 -17.80
CA PHE A 29 8.15 0.47 -18.10
C PHE A 29 7.19 0.55 -16.91
N ALA A 30 7.68 0.30 -15.69
CA ALA A 30 6.90 0.46 -14.47
C ALA A 30 6.48 1.92 -14.24
N ALA A 31 7.38 2.89 -14.47
CA ALA A 31 7.12 4.32 -14.36
C ALA A 31 6.15 4.83 -15.44
N LYS A 32 6.32 4.41 -16.70
CA LYS A 32 5.42 4.75 -17.82
C LYS A 32 4.01 4.21 -17.60
N LYS A 33 3.90 3.02 -17.00
CA LYS A 33 2.61 2.42 -16.61
C LYS A 33 1.98 3.09 -15.38
N SER A 34 2.78 3.76 -14.55
CA SER A 34 2.33 4.56 -13.41
C SER A 34 1.77 5.94 -13.82
N ASN A 35 2.22 6.51 -14.95
CA ASN A 35 1.93 7.89 -15.35
C ASN A 35 0.55 8.11 -16.03
N ARG A 36 -0.19 7.03 -16.32
CA ARG A 36 -1.58 7.10 -16.80
C ARG A 36 -2.47 6.62 -15.65
N SER A 37 -3.05 7.56 -14.88
CA SER A 37 -4.09 7.28 -13.87
C SER A 37 -3.90 5.98 -13.07
N TRP A 38 -2.91 6.00 -12.16
CA TRP A 38 -2.61 5.01 -11.10
C TRP A 38 -3.37 3.66 -11.15
N PRO A 39 -2.88 2.67 -11.92
CA PRO A 39 -3.23 1.29 -11.67
C PRO A 39 -2.12 0.59 -10.88
N ALA A 40 -2.55 -0.31 -10.02
CA ALA A 40 -1.72 -1.14 -9.17
C ALA A 40 -0.80 -1.99 -10.05
N VAL A 41 0.52 -1.85 -9.91
CA VAL A 41 1.43 -2.53 -10.82
C VAL A 41 1.46 -4.02 -10.49
N ASN A 42 0.81 -4.82 -11.34
CA ASN A 42 0.79 -6.28 -11.22
C ASN A 42 2.05 -6.87 -11.87
N SER A 43 2.85 -7.58 -11.08
CA SER A 43 4.07 -8.28 -11.54
C SER A 43 3.87 -9.22 -12.73
N ARG A 44 2.70 -9.86 -12.88
CA ARG A 44 2.39 -10.69 -14.07
C ARG A 44 2.20 -9.86 -15.33
N SER A 45 1.57 -8.68 -15.20
CA SER A 45 1.39 -7.77 -16.34
C SER A 45 2.72 -7.15 -16.81
N ILE A 46 3.69 -7.01 -15.90
CA ILE A 46 5.06 -6.59 -16.25
C ILE A 46 5.78 -7.72 -16.98
N ALA A 47 5.72 -8.94 -16.44
CA ALA A 47 6.32 -10.13 -17.06
C ALA A 47 5.81 -10.33 -18.50
N GLN A 48 4.50 -10.23 -18.70
CA GLN A 48 3.88 -10.31 -20.03
C GLN A 48 4.31 -9.16 -20.96
N GLY A 49 4.30 -7.91 -20.47
CA GLY A 49 4.67 -6.75 -21.29
C GLY A 49 6.13 -6.73 -21.72
N LEU A 50 7.02 -7.32 -20.93
CA LEU A 50 8.45 -7.39 -21.21
C LEU A 50 8.91 -8.75 -21.74
N LYS A 51 8.01 -9.75 -21.83
CA LYS A 51 8.32 -11.14 -22.19
C LYS A 51 9.45 -11.74 -21.33
N ILE A 52 9.49 -11.41 -20.05
CA ILE A 52 10.48 -11.92 -19.07
C ILE A 52 9.77 -12.86 -18.09
N ASP A 53 10.49 -13.89 -17.61
CA ASP A 53 9.97 -14.78 -16.58
C ASP A 53 9.52 -14.03 -15.30
N HIS A 54 8.40 -14.48 -14.73
CA HIS A 54 7.77 -13.83 -13.58
C HIS A 54 8.69 -13.81 -12.35
N LYS A 55 9.48 -14.87 -12.10
CA LYS A 55 10.41 -14.92 -10.95
C LYS A 55 11.52 -13.89 -11.12
N THR A 56 11.99 -13.70 -12.35
CA THR A 56 12.99 -12.66 -12.66
C THR A 56 12.44 -11.27 -12.35
N VAL A 57 11.22 -10.95 -12.79
CA VAL A 57 10.56 -9.67 -12.45
C VAL A 57 10.46 -9.45 -10.93
N LEU A 58 10.08 -10.47 -10.16
CA LEU A 58 9.99 -10.35 -8.69
C LEU A 58 11.34 -10.07 -8.03
N ARG A 59 12.41 -10.72 -8.50
CA ARG A 59 13.78 -10.51 -8.01
C ARG A 59 14.25 -9.10 -8.29
N HIS A 60 13.95 -8.56 -9.47
CA HIS A 60 14.29 -7.20 -9.83
C HIS A 60 13.50 -6.17 -9.01
N LEU A 61 12.17 -6.34 -8.88
CA LEU A 61 11.34 -5.45 -8.04
C LEU A 61 11.85 -5.37 -6.60
N ARG A 62 12.33 -6.49 -6.04
CA ARG A 62 12.94 -6.50 -4.71
C ARG A 62 14.27 -5.74 -4.66
N LYS A 63 15.11 -5.86 -5.69
CA LYS A 63 16.39 -5.13 -5.79
C LYS A 63 16.22 -3.63 -5.97
N VAL A 64 15.15 -3.19 -6.65
CA VAL A 64 14.83 -1.77 -6.80
C VAL A 64 13.96 -1.22 -5.65
N GLU A 65 13.95 -1.92 -4.50
CA GLU A 65 13.23 -1.56 -3.27
C GLU A 65 11.70 -1.38 -3.41
N PHE A 66 11.09 -1.91 -4.47
CA PHE A 66 9.63 -1.97 -4.54
C PHE A 66 9.15 -2.98 -3.49
N LYS A 67 8.18 -2.57 -2.69
CA LYS A 67 7.57 -3.41 -1.66
C LYS A 67 6.14 -3.74 -2.07
N LYS A 68 5.68 -4.96 -1.77
CA LYS A 68 4.25 -5.26 -1.88
C LYS A 68 3.53 -4.47 -0.78
N LYS A 69 2.66 -3.55 -1.17
CA LYS A 69 1.78 -2.84 -0.23
C LYS A 69 0.35 -3.34 -0.42
N LEU A 70 -0.38 -3.40 0.68
CA LEU A 70 -1.83 -3.55 0.60
C LEU A 70 -2.40 -2.16 0.31
N HIS A 71 -3.31 -2.07 -0.64
CA HIS A 71 -4.05 -0.83 -0.88
C HIS A 71 -4.83 -0.45 0.39
N VAL A 72 -4.62 0.77 0.87
CA VAL A 72 -5.34 1.31 2.01
C VAL A 72 -6.65 1.89 1.50
N TRP A 73 -7.75 1.46 2.09
CA TRP A 73 -9.05 2.01 1.79
C TRP A 73 -9.28 3.17 2.73
N VAL A 74 -9.22 4.38 2.19
CA VAL A 74 -9.58 5.59 2.92
C VAL A 74 -11.03 5.92 2.54
N PRO A 75 -11.98 5.91 3.48
CA PRO A 75 -13.39 6.15 3.17
C PRO A 75 -13.67 7.49 2.50
N HIS A 76 -12.90 8.53 2.86
CA HIS A 76 -13.08 9.88 2.33
C HIS A 76 -11.77 10.66 2.39
N GLN A 77 -11.52 11.51 1.38
CA GLN A 77 -10.44 12.50 1.44
C GLN A 77 -10.87 13.64 2.38
N LEU A 78 -10.17 13.79 3.50
CA LEU A 78 -10.50 14.83 4.48
C LEU A 78 -10.10 16.21 3.93
N THR A 79 -10.96 17.20 4.12
CA THR A 79 -10.59 18.61 3.89
C THR A 79 -9.71 19.11 5.05
N PRO A 80 -8.86 20.14 4.85
CA PRO A 80 -8.05 20.73 5.93
C PRO A 80 -8.89 21.14 7.15
N LYS A 81 -10.11 21.66 6.92
CA LYS A 81 -11.06 22.00 7.99
C LYS A 81 -11.47 20.78 8.81
N HIS A 82 -11.82 19.67 8.16
CA HIS A 82 -12.15 18.42 8.86
C HIS A 82 -10.96 17.84 9.61
N MET A 83 -9.74 17.97 9.09
CA MET A 83 -8.53 17.55 9.79
C MET A 83 -8.33 18.35 11.09
N MET A 84 -8.36 19.68 11.01
CA MET A 84 -8.21 20.55 12.19
C MET A 84 -9.29 20.26 13.24
N HIS A 85 -10.54 20.09 12.81
CA HIS A 85 -11.64 19.79 13.73
C HIS A 85 -11.44 18.45 14.45
N ARG A 86 -10.95 17.43 13.74
CA ARG A 86 -10.63 16.12 14.33
C ARG A 86 -9.50 16.21 15.35
N ILE A 87 -8.43 16.95 15.04
CA ILE A 87 -7.30 17.15 15.97
C ILE A 87 -7.81 17.82 17.25
N PHE A 88 -8.54 18.92 17.11
CA PHE A 88 -9.10 19.65 18.24
C PHE A 88 -9.97 18.79 19.15
N ILE A 89 -10.88 18.00 18.58
CA ILE A 89 -11.74 17.09 19.35
C ILE A 89 -10.90 16.02 20.05
N CYS A 90 -9.93 15.42 19.36
CA CYS A 90 -9.05 14.41 19.95
C CYS A 90 -8.25 14.97 21.13
N GLU A 91 -7.68 16.17 21.00
CA GLU A 91 -6.92 16.82 22.08
C GLU A 91 -7.80 17.11 23.29
N ALA A 92 -9.01 17.63 23.07
CA ALA A 92 -9.96 17.91 24.15
C ALA A 92 -10.38 16.63 24.89
N LEU A 93 -10.66 15.55 24.15
CA LEU A 93 -11.03 14.26 24.74
C LEU A 93 -9.86 13.62 25.49
N ALA A 94 -8.63 13.74 24.97
CA ALA A 94 -7.43 13.23 25.63
C ALA A 94 -7.20 13.94 26.98
N LYS A 95 -7.20 15.28 26.98
CA LYS A 95 -7.06 16.08 28.22
C LYS A 95 -8.14 15.75 29.24
N ARG A 96 -9.40 15.60 28.79
CA ARG A 96 -10.48 15.18 29.69
C ARG A 96 -10.20 13.81 30.29
N ASN A 97 -9.74 12.84 29.50
CA ASN A 97 -9.48 11.49 29.99
C ASN A 97 -8.30 11.41 30.96
N GLU A 98 -7.34 12.35 30.89
CA GLU A 98 -6.26 12.48 31.88
C GLU A 98 -6.77 12.96 33.24
N VAL A 99 -7.74 13.88 33.25
CA VAL A 99 -8.33 14.45 34.48
C VAL A 99 -9.41 13.54 35.07
N ASP A 100 -10.29 13.02 34.23
CA ASP A 100 -11.44 12.18 34.58
C ASP A 100 -11.55 11.01 33.58
N PRO A 101 -10.96 9.85 33.88
CA PRO A 101 -10.94 8.70 32.98
C PRO A 101 -12.34 8.15 32.69
N PHE A 102 -12.89 8.48 31.51
CA PHE A 102 -14.27 8.14 31.15
C PHE A 102 -14.39 6.96 30.17
N LEU A 103 -13.27 6.41 29.68
CA LEU A 103 -13.29 5.33 28.68
C LEU A 103 -14.02 4.06 29.15
N LYS A 104 -13.94 3.73 30.45
CA LYS A 104 -14.67 2.58 31.03
C LYS A 104 -16.17 2.84 31.20
N CYS A 105 -16.62 4.07 31.05
CA CYS A 105 -18.04 4.43 31.09
C CYS A 105 -18.64 4.54 29.68
N MET A 106 -17.81 4.39 28.63
CA MET A 106 -18.25 4.55 27.25
C MET A 106 -18.88 3.26 26.73
N VAL A 107 -20.13 3.38 26.30
CA VAL A 107 -20.77 2.42 25.40
C VAL A 107 -20.70 3.00 23.99
N THR A 108 -20.24 2.21 23.03
CA THR A 108 -20.23 2.60 21.62
C THR A 108 -21.07 1.61 20.82
N GLY A 109 -21.55 2.04 19.66
CA GLY A 109 -22.27 1.18 18.75
C GLY A 109 -22.02 1.58 17.30
N ASP A 110 -22.02 0.59 16.42
CA ASP A 110 -21.85 0.80 14.98
C ASP A 110 -22.76 -0.14 14.19
N LYS A 111 -23.05 0.26 12.95
CA LYS A 111 -23.86 -0.49 12.00
C LYS A 111 -23.03 -0.83 10.78
N LYS A 112 -22.84 -2.13 10.54
CA LYS A 112 -22.04 -2.64 9.43
C LYS A 112 -22.87 -3.53 8.51
N TRP A 113 -22.82 -3.24 7.22
CA TRP A 113 -23.35 -4.15 6.20
C TRP A 113 -22.41 -5.34 6.02
N VAL A 114 -22.89 -6.54 6.31
CA VAL A 114 -22.18 -7.81 6.08
C VAL A 114 -22.70 -8.42 4.78
N THR A 115 -21.77 -8.71 3.85
CA THR A 115 -22.07 -9.36 2.57
C THR A 115 -21.78 -10.85 2.66
N TYR A 116 -22.59 -11.68 1.99
CA TYR A 116 -22.38 -13.13 1.95
C TYR A 116 -21.08 -13.52 1.23
N TYR A 117 -20.71 -12.76 0.20
CA TYR A 117 -19.45 -12.94 -0.51
C TYR A 117 -18.42 -11.92 0.00
N ASN A 118 -17.28 -12.41 0.48
CA ASN A 118 -16.21 -11.58 1.01
C ASN A 118 -15.23 -11.23 -0.12
N ILE A 119 -15.11 -9.94 -0.47
CA ILE A 119 -14.17 -9.50 -1.51
C ILE A 119 -12.77 -9.48 -0.91
N VAL A 120 -11.99 -10.53 -1.14
CA VAL A 120 -10.61 -10.61 -0.67
C VAL A 120 -9.70 -9.69 -1.50
N ARG A 121 -9.01 -8.76 -0.83
CA ARG A 121 -8.07 -7.83 -1.46
C ARG A 121 -6.84 -8.57 -1.98
N LYS A 122 -6.39 -8.24 -3.19
CA LYS A 122 -5.12 -8.70 -3.75
C LYS A 122 -4.04 -7.64 -3.50
N ARG A 123 -2.84 -8.05 -3.08
CA ARG A 123 -1.67 -7.17 -2.91
C ARG A 123 -1.10 -6.76 -4.27
N SER A 124 -0.62 -5.53 -4.38
CA SER A 124 0.10 -5.04 -5.56
C SER A 124 1.49 -4.50 -5.18
N TRP A 125 2.31 -4.23 -6.18
CA TRP A 125 3.66 -3.68 -5.98
C TRP A 125 3.63 -2.15 -6.07
N SER A 126 4.33 -1.48 -5.15
CA SER A 126 4.43 -0.02 -5.07
C SER A 126 5.87 0.38 -4.72
N LYS A 127 6.31 1.58 -5.12
CA LYS A 127 7.65 2.06 -4.78
C LYS A 127 7.76 2.35 -3.28
N CYS A 128 8.99 2.27 -2.75
CA CYS A 128 9.28 2.73 -1.38
C CYS A 128 8.99 4.24 -1.29
N GLY A 129 8.37 4.69 -0.19
CA GLY A 129 7.99 6.11 0.01
C GLY A 129 6.66 6.55 -0.62
N GLU A 130 6.13 5.84 -1.63
CA GLU A 130 4.87 6.24 -2.27
C GLU A 130 3.62 5.80 -1.47
N ALA A 131 2.57 6.63 -1.52
CA ALA A 131 1.28 6.34 -0.92
C ALA A 131 0.65 5.07 -1.52
N ALA A 132 -0.03 4.27 -0.69
CA ALA A 132 -0.76 3.11 -1.17
C ALA A 132 -1.90 3.58 -2.08
N GLN A 133 -2.02 3.02 -3.29
CA GLN A 133 -3.04 3.48 -4.22
C GLN A 133 -4.46 3.19 -3.68
N THR A 134 -5.40 4.07 -3.98
CA THR A 134 -6.81 3.93 -3.64
C THR A 134 -7.51 3.13 -4.74
N VAL A 135 -8.11 1.99 -4.39
CA VAL A 135 -8.95 1.22 -5.32
C VAL A 135 -10.41 1.56 -5.01
N ALA A 136 -11.28 1.66 -6.02
CA ALA A 136 -12.70 1.89 -5.84
C ALA A 136 -13.45 0.58 -5.53
N LYS A 137 -14.43 0.62 -4.61
CA LYS A 137 -15.09 -0.59 -4.06
C LYS A 137 -15.92 -1.23 -5.17
N LEU A 138 -15.64 -2.49 -5.48
CA LEU A 138 -16.43 -3.25 -6.46
C LEU A 138 -17.91 -3.24 -6.07
N GLY A 139 -18.77 -3.18 -7.10
CA GLY A 139 -20.21 -3.05 -7.00
C GLY A 139 -20.86 -4.05 -6.04
N LEU A 140 -21.89 -3.57 -5.34
CA LEU A 140 -22.56 -4.25 -4.24
C LEU A 140 -23.24 -5.53 -4.70
N THR A 141 -22.89 -6.68 -4.11
CA THR A 141 -23.68 -7.91 -4.24
C THR A 141 -25.02 -7.77 -3.53
N VAL A 142 -26.07 -8.33 -4.15
CA VAL A 142 -27.51 -8.07 -3.88
C VAL A 142 -27.98 -8.58 -2.51
N ARG A 143 -27.26 -9.52 -1.88
CA ARG A 143 -27.62 -10.05 -0.55
C ARG A 143 -26.70 -9.49 0.54
N LYS A 144 -27.27 -8.71 1.46
CA LYS A 144 -26.57 -8.16 2.63
C LYS A 144 -27.45 -8.26 3.86
N VAL A 145 -26.81 -8.40 5.01
CA VAL A 145 -27.45 -8.29 6.32
C VAL A 145 -26.86 -7.07 7.02
N LEU A 146 -27.69 -6.29 7.70
CA LEU A 146 -27.24 -5.19 8.54
C LEU A 146 -26.93 -5.74 9.93
N LEU A 147 -25.67 -5.65 10.34
CA LEU A 147 -25.23 -5.97 11.67
C LEU A 147 -25.20 -4.68 12.49
N CYS A 148 -25.96 -4.63 13.57
CA CYS A 148 -25.92 -3.55 14.56
C CYS A 148 -25.32 -4.12 15.83
N ILE A 149 -24.21 -3.55 16.31
CA ILE A 149 -23.57 -4.01 17.55
C ILE A 149 -23.37 -2.80 18.47
N TRP A 150 -23.60 -3.02 19.76
CA TRP A 150 -23.22 -2.13 20.85
C TRP A 150 -22.27 -2.87 21.79
N TRP A 151 -21.21 -2.20 22.23
CA TRP A 151 -20.22 -2.78 23.12
C TRP A 151 -19.63 -1.74 24.06
N ASP A 152 -19.17 -2.19 25.22
CA ASP A 152 -18.43 -1.40 26.20
C ASP A 152 -17.01 -1.97 26.38
N TRP A 153 -16.33 -1.56 27.45
CA TRP A 153 -15.00 -2.07 27.79
C TRP A 153 -14.99 -3.52 28.30
N LYS A 154 -16.15 -4.08 28.68
CA LYS A 154 -16.29 -5.47 29.16
C LYS A 154 -16.64 -6.43 28.03
N GLY A 155 -17.42 -5.99 27.05
CA GLY A 155 -17.77 -6.82 25.90
C GLY A 155 -18.96 -6.31 25.10
N ILE A 156 -19.54 -7.24 24.33
CA ILE A 156 -20.73 -6.97 23.51
C ILE A 156 -21.96 -6.91 24.43
N ILE A 157 -22.77 -5.87 24.24
CA ILE A 157 -24.04 -5.65 24.95
C ILE A 157 -25.21 -6.12 24.08
N TYR A 158 -25.20 -5.73 22.81
CA TYR A 158 -26.26 -6.02 21.83
C TYR A 158 -25.66 -6.20 20.43
#